data_AF-A0A7I7SDI3-F1
#
_entry.id   AF-A0A7I7SDI3-F1
#
_cell.length_a   1.000
_cell.length_b   1.000
_cell.length_c   1.000
_cell.angle_alpha   90.00
_cell.angle_beta   90.00
_cell.angle_gamma   90.00
#
_symmetry.space_group_name_H-M   'P 1'
#
loop_
_entity.id
_entity.type
_entity.pdbx_description
1 polymer ?
#
loop_
_entity_poly.entity_id
_entity_poly.type
_entity_poly.pdbx_seq_one_letter_code
_entity_poly.pdbx_strand_id
1 'polypeptide(L)'
;MGDMVGAIDDTNHPDTGDDPVAAQLADELGAAVGALARVAGGPAATEWPAALAGEAPRLAHRLCGGDAHRAAETAAHVMGALWPMGAPETVGAPRWWSTPLGLACAHALGPQHFGAVTHKVAAEILGVTLGTVKQLAHRGTIAKRPDGLSLAAVLARLQERTSS
;
A
#
# COMPACT_ATOMS: atom_id res chain seq x y z
N MET A 1 -49.98 -1.26 0.45
CA MET A 1 -49.92 0.15 0.83
C MET A 1 -49.06 0.22 2.08
N GLY A 2 -47.74 0.08 2.06
CA GLY A 2 -46.75 0.42 1.04
C GLY A 2 -45.78 1.43 1.66
N ASP A 3 -45.16 1.07 2.79
CA ASP A 3 -44.24 1.93 3.55
C ASP A 3 -43.04 2.30 2.69
N MET A 4 -42.88 3.61 2.47
CA MET A 4 -41.73 4.19 1.77
C MET A 4 -40.51 4.20 2.69
N VAL A 5 -39.62 3.27 2.41
CA VAL A 5 -38.16 3.44 2.27
C VAL A 5 -37.59 4.66 2.99
N GLY A 6 -36.96 4.40 4.14
CA GLY A 6 -36.06 5.33 4.79
C GLY A 6 -34.93 5.72 3.85
N ALA A 7 -34.78 7.02 3.63
CA ALA A 7 -33.62 7.60 2.99
C ALA A 7 -32.37 7.27 3.82
N ILE A 8 -31.49 6.47 3.24
CA ILE A 8 -30.14 6.24 3.76
C ILE A 8 -29.36 7.50 3.39
N ASP A 9 -29.16 8.37 4.38
CA ASP A 9 -28.25 9.50 4.30
C ASP A 9 -26.81 8.96 4.34
N ASP A 10 -26.25 8.69 3.17
CA ASP A 10 -24.87 8.25 2.96
C ASP A 10 -23.94 9.42 2.60
N THR A 11 -24.24 10.63 3.08
CA THR A 11 -23.43 11.83 2.84
C THR A 11 -22.49 12.15 4.02
N ASN A 12 -21.92 11.12 4.66
CA ASN A 12 -20.76 11.32 5.52
C ASN A 12 -19.50 11.07 4.69
N HIS A 13 -19.11 12.06 3.88
CA HIS A 13 -17.79 12.06 3.27
C HIS A 13 -16.80 12.42 4.38
N PRO A 14 -15.94 11.51 4.87
CA PRO A 14 -14.90 11.89 5.80
C PRO A 14 -14.02 12.94 5.12
N ASP A 15 -13.75 14.01 5.86
CA ASP A 15 -12.85 15.10 5.48
C ASP A 15 -11.54 14.50 4.95
N THR A 16 -11.39 14.50 3.63
CA THR A 16 -10.38 13.72 2.91
C THR A 16 -9.11 14.52 2.66
N GLY A 17 -9.05 15.74 3.21
CA GLY A 17 -7.90 16.64 3.12
C GLY A 17 -6.67 16.17 3.91
N ASP A 18 -6.85 15.33 4.93
CA ASP A 18 -5.78 14.90 5.84
C ASP A 18 -5.42 13.41 5.73
N ASP A 19 -6.01 12.65 4.79
CA ASP A 19 -5.66 11.23 4.63
C ASP A 19 -4.26 11.10 3.98
N PRO A 20 -3.23 10.66 4.73
CA PRO A 20 -1.86 10.58 4.20
C PRO A 20 -1.72 9.52 3.11
N VAL A 21 -2.60 8.50 3.07
CA VAL A 21 -2.64 7.49 2.01
C VAL A 21 -3.20 8.11 0.74
N ALA A 22 -4.30 8.86 0.84
CA ALA A 22 -4.92 9.53 -0.30
C ALA A 22 -3.98 10.58 -0.92
N ALA A 23 -3.34 11.40 -0.09
CA ALA A 23 -2.39 12.42 -0.54
C ALA A 23 -1.20 11.79 -1.28
N GLN A 24 -0.55 10.78 -0.67
CA GLN A 24 0.57 10.10 -1.31
C GLN A 24 0.14 9.39 -2.59
N LEU A 25 -1.04 8.77 -2.63
CA LEU A 25 -1.54 8.08 -3.80
C LEU A 25 -1.82 9.03 -4.97
N ALA A 26 -2.35 10.23 -4.68
CA ALA A 26 -2.52 11.29 -5.68
C ALA A 26 -1.16 11.73 -6.28
N ASP A 27 -0.17 11.97 -5.42
CA ASP A 27 1.17 12.40 -5.83
C ASP A 27 1.87 11.34 -6.70
N GLU A 28 1.89 10.08 -6.24
CA GLU A 28 2.60 8.99 -6.91
C GLU A 28 1.95 8.61 -8.25
N LEU A 29 0.62 8.49 -8.29
CA LEU A 29 -0.09 8.22 -9.55
C LEU A 29 -0.02 9.40 -10.51
N GLY A 30 -0.14 10.63 -9.98
CA GLY A 30 0.03 11.85 -10.77
C GLY A 30 1.42 11.95 -11.40
N ALA A 31 2.47 11.60 -10.65
CA ALA A 31 3.85 11.56 -11.15
C ALA A 31 4.04 10.48 -12.23
N ALA A 32 3.57 9.25 -11.98
CA ALA A 32 3.66 8.14 -12.94
C ALA A 32 2.97 8.48 -14.26
N VAL A 33 1.76 9.01 -14.19
CA VAL A 33 0.97 9.37 -15.37
C VAL A 33 1.49 10.63 -16.05
N GLY A 34 1.98 11.62 -15.29
CA GLY A 34 2.66 12.79 -15.84
C GLY A 34 3.94 12.41 -16.62
N ALA A 35 4.67 11.38 -16.19
CA ALA A 35 5.81 10.86 -16.94
C ALA A 35 5.38 10.22 -18.26
N LEU A 36 4.34 9.38 -18.25
CA LEU A 36 3.77 8.77 -19.47
C LEU A 36 3.22 9.84 -20.43
N ALA A 37 2.57 10.88 -19.90
CA ALA A 37 2.00 11.97 -20.68
C ALA A 37 3.04 12.72 -21.50
N ARG A 38 4.21 12.99 -20.90
CA ARG A 38 5.34 13.64 -21.59
C ARG A 38 5.87 12.82 -22.76
N VAL A 39 5.80 11.49 -22.68
CA VAL A 39 6.22 10.59 -23.75
C VAL A 39 5.14 10.45 -24.82
N ALA A 40 3.87 10.37 -24.43
CA ALA A 40 2.75 10.14 -25.35
C ALA A 40 2.33 11.39 -26.16
N GLY A 41 2.58 12.60 -25.65
CA GLY A 41 2.49 13.84 -26.43
C GLY A 41 1.08 14.27 -26.86
N GLY A 42 0.06 14.10 -26.02
CA GLY A 42 -1.34 14.46 -26.34
C GLY A 42 -2.06 15.27 -25.24
N PRO A 43 -3.08 16.08 -25.58
CA PRO A 43 -3.80 16.95 -24.64
C PRO A 43 -4.58 16.17 -23.57
N ALA A 44 -5.08 14.96 -23.88
CA ALA A 44 -5.72 14.11 -22.88
C ALA A 44 -4.77 13.73 -21.73
N ALA A 45 -3.47 13.65 -22.01
CA ALA A 45 -2.48 13.25 -21.03
C ALA A 45 -2.20 14.34 -19.97
N THR A 46 -2.55 15.60 -20.25
CA THR A 46 -2.48 16.69 -19.27
C THR A 46 -3.67 16.72 -18.29
N GLU A 47 -4.78 16.07 -18.62
CA GLU A 47 -5.99 16.04 -17.77
C GLU A 47 -5.97 14.88 -16.76
N TRP A 48 -5.21 13.82 -17.06
CA TRP A 48 -5.13 12.63 -16.22
C TRP A 48 -4.64 12.87 -14.78
N PRO A 49 -3.65 13.74 -14.50
CA PRO A 49 -3.23 14.00 -13.11
C PRO A 49 -4.36 14.54 -12.23
N ALA A 50 -5.19 15.44 -12.74
CA ALA A 50 -6.32 16.00 -12.01
C ALA A 50 -7.41 14.95 -11.75
N ALA A 51 -7.70 14.11 -12.75
CA ALA A 51 -8.65 13.00 -12.59
C ALA A 51 -8.18 11.99 -11.52
N LEU A 52 -6.88 11.67 -11.50
CA LEU A 52 -6.29 10.76 -10.51
C LEU A 52 -6.29 11.35 -9.11
N ALA A 53 -6.03 12.65 -8.96
CA ALA A 53 -6.15 13.33 -7.67
C ALA A 53 -7.58 13.22 -7.10
N GLY A 54 -8.61 13.29 -7.96
CA GLY A 54 -10.01 13.09 -7.55
C GLY A 54 -10.37 11.64 -7.20
N GLU A 55 -9.72 10.65 -7.81
CA GLU A 55 -9.97 9.23 -7.53
C GLU A 55 -9.16 8.72 -6.32
N ALA A 56 -8.07 9.40 -5.96
CA ALA A 56 -7.15 8.96 -4.91
C ALA A 56 -7.82 8.73 -3.54
N PRO A 57 -8.71 9.63 -3.05
CA PRO A 57 -9.50 9.38 -1.85
C PRO A 57 -10.30 8.07 -1.88
N ARG A 58 -10.90 7.72 -3.03
CA ARG A 58 -11.71 6.50 -3.17
C ARG A 58 -10.85 5.25 -3.18
N LEU A 59 -9.65 5.33 -3.74
CA LEU A 59 -8.67 4.24 -3.70
C LEU A 59 -8.13 4.05 -2.28
N ALA A 60 -7.79 5.12 -1.58
CA ALA A 60 -7.39 5.07 -0.17
C ALA A 60 -8.48 4.45 0.71
N HIS A 61 -9.73 4.88 0.55
CA HIS A 61 -10.87 4.29 1.26
C HIS A 61 -11.03 2.79 0.97
N ARG A 62 -10.82 2.34 -0.27
CA ARG A 62 -10.85 0.92 -0.62
C ARG A 62 -9.69 0.12 -0.02
N LEU A 63 -8.49 0.70 0.03
CA LEU A 63 -7.30 0.08 0.63
C LEU A 63 -7.45 -0.12 2.13
N CYS A 64 -8.02 0.87 2.82
CA CYS A 64 -8.17 0.88 4.28
C CYS A 64 -9.54 0.37 4.75
N GLY A 65 -10.43 -0.01 3.83
CA GLY A 65 -11.78 -0.46 4.12
C GLY A 65 -11.85 -1.89 4.69
N GLY A 66 -13.03 -2.27 5.19
CA GLY A 66 -13.23 -3.57 5.85
C GLY A 66 -13.36 -4.79 4.92
N ASP A 67 -13.45 -4.59 3.60
CA ASP A 67 -13.49 -5.69 2.63
C ASP A 67 -12.07 -6.09 2.22
N ALA A 68 -11.55 -7.15 2.85
CA ALA A 68 -10.19 -7.62 2.63
C ALA A 68 -9.93 -8.04 1.17
N HIS A 69 -10.93 -8.58 0.46
CA HIS A 69 -10.74 -8.99 -0.93
C HIS A 69 -10.60 -7.77 -1.84
N ARG A 70 -11.49 -6.79 -1.66
CA ARG A 70 -11.47 -5.54 -2.42
C ARG A 70 -10.24 -4.68 -2.09
N ALA A 71 -9.79 -4.70 -0.85
CA ALA A 71 -8.56 -4.04 -0.43
C ALA A 71 -7.35 -4.67 -1.13
N ALA A 72 -7.22 -6.00 -1.11
CA ALA A 72 -6.12 -6.72 -1.77
C ALA A 72 -6.08 -6.47 -3.28
N GLU A 73 -7.25 -6.50 -3.94
CA GLU A 73 -7.36 -6.19 -5.37
C GLU A 73 -6.93 -4.75 -5.67
N THR A 74 -7.40 -3.79 -4.86
CA THR A 74 -7.02 -2.38 -5.01
C THR A 74 -5.52 -2.18 -4.82
N ALA A 75 -4.93 -2.84 -3.82
CA ALA A 75 -3.49 -2.82 -3.59
C ALA A 75 -2.72 -3.40 -4.78
N ALA A 76 -3.14 -4.54 -5.33
CA ALA A 76 -2.50 -5.12 -6.51
C ALA A 76 -2.52 -4.17 -7.71
N HIS A 77 -3.65 -3.48 -7.96
CA HIS A 77 -3.76 -2.49 -9.03
C HIS A 77 -2.86 -1.27 -8.81
N VAL A 78 -2.86 -0.70 -7.59
CA VAL A 78 -2.01 0.44 -7.25
C VAL A 78 -0.54 0.08 -7.37
N MET A 79 -0.12 -1.05 -6.78
CA MET A 79 1.27 -1.50 -6.86
C MET A 79 1.69 -1.80 -8.30
N GLY A 80 0.81 -2.40 -9.11
CA GLY A 80 1.08 -2.64 -10.53
C GLY A 80 1.20 -1.35 -11.35
N ALA A 81 0.45 -0.30 -11.02
CA ALA A 81 0.55 1.01 -11.67
C ALA A 81 1.84 1.74 -11.30
N LEU A 82 2.27 1.68 -10.03
CA LEU A 82 3.47 2.35 -9.56
C LEU A 82 4.76 1.61 -9.95
N TRP A 83 4.71 0.28 -10.01
CA TRP A 83 5.86 -0.57 -10.27
C TRP A 83 5.55 -1.61 -11.38
N PRO A 84 5.30 -1.17 -12.62
CA PRO A 84 4.87 -2.06 -13.70
C PRO A 84 5.96 -3.05 -14.14
N MET A 85 7.22 -2.76 -13.83
CA MET A 85 8.39 -3.54 -14.29
C MET A 85 8.88 -4.58 -13.28
N GLY A 86 8.23 -4.73 -12.12
CA GLY A 86 8.61 -5.70 -11.11
C GLY A 86 8.24 -5.28 -9.69
N ALA A 87 8.60 -6.11 -8.72
CA ALA A 87 8.36 -5.79 -7.32
C ALA A 87 9.12 -4.50 -6.92
N PRO A 88 8.59 -3.68 -5.99
CA PRO A 88 9.22 -2.42 -5.57
C PRO A 88 10.69 -2.58 -5.17
N GLU A 89 11.00 -3.70 -4.53
CA GLU A 89 12.34 -4.09 -4.06
C GLU A 89 13.34 -4.23 -5.22
N THR A 90 12.85 -4.65 -6.39
CA THR A 90 13.66 -4.91 -7.59
C THR A 90 13.76 -3.71 -8.52
N VAL A 91 12.86 -2.74 -8.41
CA VAL A 91 12.78 -1.57 -9.30
C VAL A 91 13.20 -0.25 -8.63
N GLY A 92 13.93 -0.33 -7.51
CA GLY A 92 14.56 0.83 -6.88
C GLY A 92 13.69 1.56 -5.83
N ALA A 93 12.62 0.93 -5.34
CA ALA A 93 11.80 1.44 -4.24
C ALA A 93 11.91 0.57 -2.96
N PRO A 94 13.11 0.27 -2.44
CA PRO A 94 13.32 -0.73 -1.37
C PRO A 94 12.72 -0.35 0.00
N ARG A 95 12.23 0.88 0.16
CA ARG A 95 11.60 1.41 1.37
C ARG A 95 10.15 1.82 1.14
N TRP A 96 9.50 1.33 0.09
CA TRP A 96 8.09 1.65 -0.20
C TRP A 96 7.19 1.40 1.03
N TRP A 97 7.45 0.33 1.78
CA TRP A 97 6.75 -0.07 3.01
C TRP A 97 6.91 0.91 4.19
N SER A 98 7.81 1.89 4.14
CA SER A 98 7.95 2.89 5.20
C SER A 98 7.03 4.10 5.00
N THR A 99 6.25 4.10 3.92
CA THR A 99 5.34 5.18 3.57
C THR A 99 3.90 4.83 3.97
N PRO A 100 3.02 5.81 4.24
CA PRO A 100 1.60 5.57 4.52
C PRO A 100 0.94 4.65 3.48
N LEU A 101 1.14 4.92 2.19
CA LEU A 101 0.60 4.09 1.10
C LEU A 101 1.18 2.69 1.11
N GLY A 102 2.48 2.54 1.33
CA GLY A 102 3.13 1.23 1.39
C GLY A 102 2.62 0.37 2.55
N LEU A 103 2.38 0.98 3.72
CA LEU A 103 1.79 0.27 4.86
C LEU A 103 0.35 -0.16 4.57
N ALA A 104 -0.46 0.69 3.93
CA ALA A 104 -1.82 0.36 3.53
C ALA A 104 -1.85 -0.81 2.52
N CYS A 105 -1.00 -0.77 1.49
CA CYS A 105 -0.86 -1.86 0.52
C CYS A 105 -0.36 -3.16 1.18
N ALA A 106 0.61 -3.07 2.09
CA ALA A 106 1.10 -4.22 2.84
C ALA A 106 0.00 -4.87 3.69
N HIS A 107 -0.84 -4.05 4.33
CA HIS A 107 -1.98 -4.51 5.12
C HIS A 107 -3.01 -5.23 4.24
N ALA A 108 -3.40 -4.60 3.14
CA ALA A 108 -4.42 -5.07 2.23
C ALA A 108 -4.04 -6.41 1.56
N LEU A 109 -2.79 -6.58 1.13
CA LEU A 109 -2.35 -7.82 0.48
C LEU A 109 -2.16 -8.96 1.47
N GLY A 110 -1.66 -8.68 2.68
CA GLY A 110 -1.41 -9.70 3.67
C GLY A 110 -0.24 -10.65 3.34
N PRO A 111 -0.02 -11.69 4.17
CA PRO A 111 1.27 -12.37 4.24
C PRO A 111 1.68 -13.24 3.04
N GLN A 112 0.75 -13.61 2.17
CA GLN A 112 1.00 -14.56 1.09
C GLN A 112 1.56 -13.91 -0.19
N HIS A 113 1.50 -12.59 -0.31
CA HIS A 113 1.84 -11.87 -1.56
C HIS A 113 3.30 -11.38 -1.62
N PHE A 114 4.08 -11.54 -0.55
CA PHE A 114 5.43 -10.97 -0.47
C PHE A 114 6.53 -12.04 -0.48
N GLY A 115 7.66 -11.70 -1.11
CA GLY A 115 8.86 -12.53 -1.16
C GLY A 115 9.62 -12.60 0.17
N ALA A 116 10.90 -13.00 0.13
CA ALA A 116 11.76 -12.90 1.30
C ALA A 116 12.63 -11.65 1.29
N VAL A 117 13.03 -11.24 2.49
CA VAL A 117 14.02 -10.20 2.74
C VAL A 117 15.17 -10.74 3.58
N THR A 118 16.33 -10.10 3.44
CA THR A 118 17.47 -10.43 4.31
C THR A 118 17.19 -10.01 5.76
N HIS A 119 17.92 -10.60 6.71
CA HIS A 119 17.82 -10.20 8.13
C HIS A 119 18.15 -8.73 8.35
N LYS A 120 19.04 -8.15 7.53
CA LYS A 120 19.42 -6.73 7.60
C LYS A 120 18.24 -5.84 7.19
N VAL A 121 17.60 -6.16 6.07
CA VAL A 121 16.41 -5.44 5.58
C VAL A 121 15.25 -5.59 6.58
N ALA A 122 15.04 -6.78 7.13
CA ALA A 122 14.02 -6.98 8.18
C ALA A 122 14.30 -6.15 9.45
N ALA A 123 15.57 -6.00 9.84
CA ALA A 123 15.96 -5.17 10.98
C ALA A 123 15.70 -3.69 10.73
N GLU A 124 15.95 -3.24 9.50
CA GLU A 124 15.64 -1.90 9.03
C GLU A 124 14.12 -1.64 9.00
N ILE A 125 13.33 -2.57 8.46
CA ILE A 125 11.86 -2.49 8.43
C ILE A 125 11.28 -2.34 9.83
N LEU A 126 11.78 -3.15 10.76
CA LEU A 126 11.31 -3.12 12.14
C LEU A 126 11.96 -1.98 12.94
N GLY A 127 12.98 -1.29 12.45
CA GLY A 127 13.74 -0.33 13.28
C GLY A 127 14.30 -0.97 14.56
N VAL A 128 14.79 -2.21 14.48
CA VAL A 128 15.40 -2.95 15.60
C VAL A 128 16.79 -3.47 15.21
N THR A 129 17.55 -4.00 16.17
CA THR A 129 18.88 -4.53 15.87
C THR A 129 18.82 -5.83 15.07
N LEU A 130 19.91 -6.14 14.33
CA LEU A 130 20.06 -7.42 13.64
C LEU A 130 19.98 -8.62 14.60
N GLY A 131 20.48 -8.47 15.83
CA GLY A 131 20.41 -9.50 16.87
C GLY A 131 18.96 -9.78 17.29
N THR A 132 18.15 -8.73 17.46
CA THR A 132 16.72 -8.84 17.76
C THR A 132 15.98 -9.60 16.66
N VAL A 133 16.23 -9.28 15.39
CA VAL A 133 15.62 -10.01 14.26
C VAL A 133 16.03 -11.47 14.23
N LYS A 134 17.32 -11.78 14.42
CA LYS A 134 17.79 -13.17 14.50
C LYS A 134 17.09 -13.94 15.61
N GLN A 135 16.86 -13.32 16.77
CA GLN A 135 16.09 -13.93 17.85
C GLN A 135 14.62 -14.15 17.47
N LEU A 136 13.96 -13.18 16.85
CA LEU A 136 12.56 -13.32 16.39
C LEU A 136 12.42 -14.45 15.37
N ALA A 137 13.35 -14.54 14.42
CA ALA A 137 13.38 -15.63 13.45
C ALA A 137 13.68 -16.98 14.11
N HIS A 138 14.58 -17.02 15.10
CA HIS A 138 14.89 -18.24 15.85
C HIS A 138 13.70 -18.75 16.67
N ARG A 139 12.91 -17.83 17.26
CA ARG A 139 11.69 -18.15 18.02
C ARG A 139 10.47 -18.49 17.15
N GLY A 140 10.60 -18.41 15.82
CA GLY A 140 9.50 -18.66 14.89
C GLY A 140 8.48 -17.52 14.80
N THR A 141 8.75 -16.36 15.41
CA THR A 141 7.87 -15.19 15.35
C THR A 141 7.86 -14.53 13.98
N ILE A 142 8.95 -14.67 13.21
CA ILE A 142 9.02 -14.26 11.80
C ILE A 142 9.30 -15.52 10.98
N ALA A 143 8.40 -15.83 10.03
CA ALA A 143 8.54 -17.00 9.18
C ALA A 143 9.81 -16.91 8.32
N LYS A 144 10.56 -18.02 8.26
CA LYS A 144 11.73 -18.16 7.39
C LYS A 144 11.32 -18.66 6.01
N ARG A 145 12.03 -18.23 4.98
CA ARG A 145 11.96 -18.74 3.60
C ARG A 145 13.36 -19.18 3.15
N PRO A 146 13.50 -20.00 2.09
CA PRO A 146 14.81 -20.47 1.62
C PRO A 146 15.81 -19.34 1.32
N ASP A 147 15.28 -18.18 0.91
CA ASP A 147 15.96 -16.97 0.49
C ASP A 147 16.08 -15.90 1.58
N GLY A 148 15.48 -16.09 2.77
CA GLY A 148 15.55 -15.11 3.86
C GLY A 148 14.41 -15.21 4.88
N LEU A 149 13.92 -14.05 5.32
CA LEU A 149 12.74 -13.92 6.18
C LEU A 149 11.54 -13.48 5.34
N SER A 150 10.36 -14.01 5.63
CA SER A 150 9.13 -13.59 4.97
C SER A 150 8.89 -12.10 5.17
N LEU A 151 8.95 -11.30 4.08
CA LEU A 151 8.70 -9.85 4.13
C LEU A 151 7.31 -9.58 4.70
N ALA A 152 6.35 -10.38 4.28
CA ALA A 152 5.01 -10.44 4.81
C ALA A 152 4.92 -10.53 6.34
N ALA A 153 5.65 -11.48 6.95
CA ALA A 153 5.66 -11.63 8.40
C ALA A 153 6.36 -10.45 9.10
N VAL A 154 7.36 -9.85 8.45
CA VAL A 154 8.02 -8.64 8.94
C VAL A 154 7.06 -7.44 8.91
N LEU A 155 6.31 -7.24 7.82
CA LEU A 155 5.35 -6.14 7.65
C LEU A 155 4.15 -6.29 8.59
N ALA A 156 3.60 -7.49 8.75
CA ALA A 156 2.54 -7.76 9.73
C ALA A 156 2.98 -7.35 11.15
N ARG A 157 4.23 -7.65 11.51
CA ARG A 157 4.79 -7.28 12.80
C ARG A 157 5.08 -5.78 12.94
N LEU A 158 5.41 -5.09 11.86
CA LEU A 158 5.52 -3.63 11.86
C LEU A 158 4.14 -3.02 12.18
N GLN A 159 3.09 -3.54 11.56
CA GLN A 159 1.71 -3.08 11.78
C GLN A 159 1.23 -3.31 13.21
N GLU A 160 1.49 -4.49 13.79
CA GLU A 160 1.20 -4.78 15.19
C GLU A 160 1.81 -3.76 16.16
N ARG A 161 2.95 -3.15 15.79
CA ARG A 161 3.64 -2.15 16.60
C ARG A 161 3.18 -0.72 16.38
N THR A 162 2.74 -0.38 15.17
CA THR A 162 2.22 0.96 14.87
C THR A 162 0.77 1.13 15.35
N SER A 163 0.05 0.04 15.57
CA SER A 163 -1.33 0.04 16.08
C SER A 163 -1.45 -0.08 17.60
N SER A 164 -0.32 -0.10 18.33
CA SER A 164 -0.24 -0.19 19.80
C SER A 164 0.30 1.10 20.41
#